data_AF-A0A0M0EE85-F1
#
_entry.id   AF-A0A0M0EE85-F1
#
_cell.length_a   1.000
_cell.length_b   1.000
_cell.length_c   1.000
_cell.angle_alpha   90.00
_cell.angle_beta   90.00
_cell.angle_gamma   90.00
#
_symmetry.space_group_name_H-M   'P 1'
#
loop_
_entity.id
_entity.type
_entity.pdbx_description
1 polymer ?
#
loop_
_entity_poly.entity_id
_entity_poly.type
_entity_poly.pdbx_seq_one_letter_code
_entity_poly.pdbx_strand_id
1 'polypeptide(L)'
;MTLSFWLRDYLYIPLGGSHRGSVRTSANLLITMLLGGLWHGAAMKFVMWGALHGGGLVLERPFSERLENTRGIFRVMAVLLTFHFVCLTWLFFHAEDMESVWLYLQSITPLKLGSFAQVTPFTLGLIAIGIGLHFVSRNMPERIAAFPVVQRAPDWALALAFGICVLMIDAAGPSGVAPFIYFQF
;
A
#
# COMPACT_ATOMS: atom_id res chain seq x y z
N MET A 1 -10.28 -2.67 -14.22
CA MET A 1 -10.61 -1.50 -13.37
C MET A 1 -10.02 -1.73 -11.99
N THR A 2 -9.50 -0.71 -11.32
CA THR A 2 -9.00 -0.83 -9.93
C THR A 2 -10.11 -0.48 -8.93
N LEU A 3 -10.02 -0.97 -7.69
CA LEU A 3 -10.98 -0.67 -6.62
C LEU A 3 -11.18 0.85 -6.43
N SER A 4 -10.09 1.62 -6.48
CA SER A 4 -10.13 3.07 -6.36
C SER A 4 -10.93 3.75 -7.48
N PHE A 5 -10.85 3.26 -8.72
CA PHE A 5 -11.69 3.76 -9.81
C PHE A 5 -13.16 3.44 -9.57
N TRP A 6 -13.47 2.24 -9.09
CA TRP A 6 -14.85 1.86 -8.79
C TRP A 6 -15.45 2.72 -7.67
N LEU A 7 -14.75 2.89 -6.54
CA LEU A 7 -15.20 3.76 -5.45
C LEU A 7 -15.42 5.21 -5.91
N ARG A 8 -14.53 5.73 -6.75
CA ARG A 8 -14.68 7.08 -7.28
C ARG A 8 -15.91 7.20 -8.19
N ASP A 9 -16.03 6.30 -9.16
CA ASP A 9 -17.00 6.43 -10.24
C ASP A 9 -18.42 6.02 -9.81
N TYR A 10 -18.55 5.08 -8.86
CA TYR A 10 -19.84 4.54 -8.42
C TYR A 10 -20.29 5.02 -7.04
N LEU A 11 -19.41 5.61 -6.22
CA LEU A 11 -19.80 6.19 -4.93
C LEU A 11 -19.53 7.69 -4.89
N TYR A 12 -18.28 8.12 -5.06
CA TYR A 12 -17.90 9.51 -4.84
C TYR A 12 -18.57 10.50 -5.81
N ILE A 13 -18.53 10.22 -7.12
CA ILE A 13 -19.12 11.09 -8.14
C ILE A 13 -20.64 11.17 -7.99
N PRO A 14 -21.39 10.06 -7.85
CA PRO A 14 -22.84 10.11 -7.60
C PRO A 14 -23.25 10.89 -6.35
N LEU A 15 -22.42 10.91 -5.28
CA LEU A 15 -22.67 11.71 -4.08
C LEU A 15 -22.49 13.23 -4.28
N GLY A 16 -22.07 13.65 -5.48
CA GLY A 16 -21.88 15.05 -5.87
C GLY A 16 -20.40 15.46 -5.98
N GLY A 17 -19.47 14.52 -5.79
CA GLY A 17 -18.04 14.72 -5.95
C GLY A 17 -17.52 15.96 -5.23
N SER A 18 -16.69 16.75 -5.95
CA SER A 18 -16.09 17.98 -5.44
C SER A 18 -16.88 19.26 -5.77
N HIS A 19 -18.08 19.16 -6.33
CA HIS A 19 -18.77 20.30 -6.96
C HIS A 19 -19.68 21.10 -6.02
N ARG A 20 -19.97 20.61 -4.81
CA ARG A 20 -20.97 21.21 -3.90
C ARG A 20 -20.34 21.87 -2.66
N GLY A 21 -19.14 22.42 -2.81
CA GLY A 21 -18.43 23.14 -1.75
C GLY A 21 -17.62 22.24 -0.81
N SER A 22 -16.80 22.88 0.04
CA SER A 22 -15.77 22.19 0.85
C SER A 22 -16.37 21.17 1.82
N VAL A 23 -17.39 21.55 2.59
CA VAL A 23 -18.02 20.69 3.60
C VAL A 23 -18.63 19.43 2.98
N ARG A 24 -19.37 19.58 1.87
CA ARG A 24 -20.01 18.44 1.19
C ARG A 24 -18.99 17.53 0.52
N THR A 25 -17.90 18.10 -0.01
CA THR A 25 -16.78 17.32 -0.53
C THR A 25 -16.15 16.48 0.58
N SER A 26 -15.93 17.07 1.76
CA SER A 26 -15.37 16.35 2.91
C SER A 26 -16.28 15.22 3.38
N ALA A 27 -17.59 15.44 3.43
CA ALA A 27 -18.56 14.38 3.74
C ALA A 27 -18.53 13.27 2.69
N ASN A 28 -18.50 13.61 1.40
CA ASN A 28 -18.44 12.63 0.31
C ASN A 28 -17.17 11.77 0.38
N LEU A 29 -16.01 12.36 0.70
CA LEU A 29 -14.76 11.63 0.90
C LEU A 29 -14.85 10.67 2.09
N LEU A 30 -15.34 11.14 3.23
CA LEU A 30 -15.52 10.32 4.43
C LEU A 30 -16.47 9.15 4.16
N ILE A 31 -17.63 9.40 3.57
CA ILE A 31 -18.61 8.35 3.23
C ILE A 31 -17.99 7.33 2.26
N THR A 32 -17.31 7.79 1.22
CA THR A 32 -16.69 6.90 0.23
C THR A 32 -15.64 5.99 0.88
N MET A 33 -14.79 6.53 1.76
CA MET A 33 -13.76 5.74 2.44
C MET A 33 -14.33 4.83 3.53
N LEU A 34 -15.37 5.24 4.25
CA LEU A 34 -16.08 4.40 5.22
C LEU A 34 -16.77 3.21 4.54
N LEU A 35 -17.45 3.46 3.42
CA LEU A 35 -18.05 2.40 2.61
C LEU A 35 -16.99 1.48 2.00
N GLY A 36 -15.86 2.05 1.56
CA GLY A 36 -14.69 1.28 1.13
C GLY A 36 -14.15 0.38 2.24
N GLY A 37 -14.04 0.89 3.47
CA GLY A 37 -13.67 0.10 4.64
C GLY A 37 -14.67 -1.03 4.93
N LEU A 38 -15.96 -0.71 4.98
CA LEU A 38 -17.03 -1.70 5.21
C LEU A 38 -17.07 -2.79 4.14
N TRP A 39 -16.68 -2.49 2.90
CA TRP A 39 -16.55 -3.49 1.84
C TRP A 39 -15.49 -4.56 2.16
N HIS A 40 -14.46 -4.24 2.94
CA HIS A 40 -13.45 -5.20 3.38
C HIS A 40 -13.90 -6.06 4.57
N GLY A 41 -14.87 -5.60 5.37
CA GLY A 41 -15.48 -6.38 6.44
C GLY A 41 -16.27 -5.54 7.44
N ALA A 42 -17.16 -6.18 8.20
CA ALA A 42 -18.04 -5.52 9.17
C ALA A 42 -17.36 -5.19 10.52
N ALA A 43 -16.12 -5.64 10.73
CA ALA A 43 -15.38 -5.39 11.97
C ALA A 43 -15.03 -3.90 12.13
N MET A 44 -15.02 -3.42 13.38
CA MET A 44 -14.74 -2.00 13.69
C MET A 44 -13.37 -1.53 13.18
N LYS A 45 -12.40 -2.44 13.06
CA LYS A 45 -11.06 -2.13 12.51
C LYS A 45 -11.13 -1.58 11.08
N PHE A 46 -12.01 -2.11 10.24
CA PHE A 46 -12.18 -1.65 8.86
C PHE A 46 -12.92 -0.32 8.76
N VAL A 47 -13.88 -0.08 9.66
CA VAL A 47 -14.53 1.23 9.79
C VAL A 47 -13.52 2.29 10.21
N MET A 48 -12.68 1.99 11.20
CA MET A 48 -11.60 2.90 11.63
C MET A 48 -10.59 3.15 10.52
N TRP A 49 -10.20 2.11 9.78
CA TRP A 49 -9.33 2.25 8.61
C TRP A 49 -9.91 3.22 7.58
N GLY A 50 -11.19 3.08 7.25
CA GLY A 50 -11.91 3.97 6.33
C GLY A 50 -12.04 5.40 6.86
N ALA A 51 -12.34 5.55 8.15
CA ALA A 51 -12.44 6.84 8.82
C ALA A 51 -11.10 7.59 8.83
N LEU A 52 -10.00 6.90 9.13
CA LEU A 52 -8.66 7.48 9.13
C LEU A 52 -8.27 7.94 7.73
N HIS A 53 -8.43 7.10 6.70
CA HIS A 53 -8.13 7.49 5.33
C HIS A 53 -9.01 8.65 4.84
N GLY A 54 -10.33 8.59 5.09
CA GLY A 54 -11.24 9.67 4.74
C GLY A 54 -10.88 10.97 5.46
N GLY A 55 -10.56 10.91 6.74
CA GLY A 55 -10.08 12.04 7.53
C GLY A 55 -8.76 12.60 7.00
N GLY A 56 -7.81 11.74 6.62
CA GLY A 56 -6.55 12.13 6.00
C GLY A 56 -6.76 12.90 4.70
N LEU A 57 -7.66 12.44 3.83
CA LEU A 57 -8.03 13.15 2.59
C LEU A 57 -8.70 14.51 2.88
N VAL A 58 -9.57 14.59 3.88
CA VAL A 58 -10.21 15.85 4.28
C VAL A 58 -9.18 16.85 4.83
N LEU A 59 -8.21 16.37 5.62
CA LEU A 59 -7.17 17.19 6.22
C LEU A 59 -6.13 17.66 5.19
N GLU A 60 -5.79 16.82 4.20
CA GLU A 60 -4.83 17.14 3.14
C GLU A 60 -5.40 18.15 2.14
N ARG A 61 -6.70 18.08 1.85
CA ARG A 61 -7.39 18.91 0.85
C ARG A 61 -7.10 20.41 0.90
N PRO A 62 -7.17 21.13 2.04
CA PRO A 62 -6.87 22.57 2.08
C PRO A 62 -5.39 22.89 1.81
N PHE A 63 -4.49 21.90 1.89
CA PHE A 63 -3.05 22.06 1.69
C PHE A 63 -2.55 21.45 0.37
N SER A 64 -3.41 20.82 -0.42
CA SER A 64 -3.00 20.03 -1.60
C SER A 64 -2.15 20.85 -2.58
N GLU A 65 -2.61 22.06 -2.96
CA GLU A 65 -1.88 22.96 -3.86
C GLU A 65 -0.51 23.39 -3.30
N ARG A 66 -0.41 23.55 -1.98
CA ARG A 66 0.84 23.91 -1.31
C ARG A 66 1.79 22.72 -1.25
N LEU A 67 1.28 21.53 -0.98
CA LEU A 67 2.03 20.27 -0.91
C LEU A 67 2.57 19.85 -2.28
N GLU A 68 1.82 20.10 -3.35
CA GLU A 68 2.25 19.86 -4.74
C GLU A 68 3.43 20.76 -5.14
N ASN A 69 3.41 22.02 -4.72
CA ASN A 69 4.48 22.99 -5.02
C ASN A 69 5.69 22.90 -4.08
N THR A 70 5.62 22.04 -3.06
CA THR A 70 6.70 21.89 -2.07
C THR A 70 7.92 21.19 -2.69
N ARG A 71 9.12 21.72 -2.41
CA ARG A 71 10.41 21.19 -2.95
C ARG A 71 11.40 20.90 -1.82
N GLY A 72 12.44 20.12 -2.14
CA GLY A 72 13.55 19.84 -1.24
C GLY A 72 13.13 19.09 0.03
N ILE A 73 13.67 19.49 1.18
CA ILE A 73 13.45 18.82 2.47
C ILE A 73 11.97 18.75 2.86
N PHE A 74 11.19 19.79 2.58
CA PHE A 74 9.76 19.81 2.90
C PHE A 74 8.97 18.77 2.09
N ARG A 75 9.39 18.48 0.85
CA ARG A 75 8.77 17.42 0.04
C ARG A 75 9.09 16.05 0.62
N VAL A 76 10.33 15.84 1.05
CA VAL A 76 10.74 14.61 1.73
C VAL A 76 9.93 14.43 3.02
N MET A 77 9.80 15.47 3.84
CA MET A 77 8.98 15.42 5.06
C MET A 77 7.51 15.10 4.77
N ALA A 78 6.91 15.70 3.73
CA ALA A 78 5.53 15.40 3.33
C ALA A 78 5.37 13.93 2.91
N VAL A 79 6.30 13.41 2.09
CA VAL A 79 6.31 12.00 1.68
C VAL A 79 6.46 11.08 2.89
N LEU A 80 7.39 11.38 3.81
CA LEU A 80 7.58 10.59 5.03
C LEU A 80 6.34 10.62 5.91
N LEU A 81 5.69 11.78 6.08
CA LEU A 81 4.47 11.90 6.86
C LEU A 81 3.34 11.06 6.26
N THR A 82 3.08 11.18 4.96
CA THR A 82 2.06 10.38 4.26
C THR A 82 2.39 8.90 4.35
N PHE A 83 3.66 8.52 4.15
CA PHE A 83 4.09 7.12 4.24
C PHE A 83 3.82 6.54 5.62
N HIS A 84 4.27 7.19 6.70
CA HIS A 84 4.05 6.69 8.06
C HIS A 84 2.57 6.69 8.45
N PHE A 85 1.80 7.69 8.01
CA PHE A 85 0.35 7.71 8.20
C PHE A 85 -0.33 6.51 7.53
N VAL A 86 0.03 6.23 6.27
CA VAL A 86 -0.51 5.07 5.53
C VAL A 86 -0.06 3.77 6.21
N CYS A 87 1.21 3.63 6.61
CA CYS A 87 1.68 2.45 7.34
C CYS A 87 0.92 2.24 8.67
N LEU A 88 0.67 3.30 9.43
CA LEU A 88 -0.10 3.23 10.68
C LEU A 88 -1.55 2.83 10.43
N THR A 89 -2.17 3.31 9.35
CA THR A 89 -3.53 2.90 9.02
C THR A 89 -3.59 1.44 8.56
N TRP A 90 -2.58 0.93 7.85
CA TRP A 90 -2.47 -0.49 7.48
C TRP A 90 -2.47 -1.44 8.68
N LEU A 91 -2.07 -0.98 9.86
CA LEU A 91 -2.19 -1.74 11.11
C LEU A 91 -3.61 -2.26 11.35
N PHE A 92 -4.62 -1.39 11.14
CA PHE A 92 -6.04 -1.73 11.32
C PHE A 92 -6.54 -2.74 10.29
N PHE A 93 -5.86 -2.82 9.15
CA PHE A 93 -6.19 -3.76 8.10
C PHE A 93 -5.55 -5.13 8.34
N HIS A 94 -4.31 -5.15 8.86
CA HIS A 94 -3.54 -6.37 9.08
C HIS A 94 -3.87 -7.08 10.40
N ALA A 95 -4.11 -6.34 11.48
CA ALA A 95 -4.34 -6.93 12.80
C ALA A 95 -5.54 -7.88 12.81
N GLU A 96 -5.46 -8.96 13.58
CA GLU A 96 -6.51 -9.97 13.69
C GLU A 96 -7.78 -9.35 14.30
N ASP A 97 -7.63 -8.61 15.40
CA ASP A 97 -8.71 -7.95 16.13
C ASP A 97 -8.32 -6.54 16.63
N MET A 98 -9.27 -5.86 17.30
CA MET A 98 -9.02 -4.52 17.85
C MET A 98 -8.10 -4.51 19.08
N GLU A 99 -7.98 -5.63 19.80
CA GLU A 99 -7.07 -5.72 20.94
C GLU A 99 -5.61 -5.74 20.46
N SER A 100 -5.36 -6.49 19.39
CA SER A 100 -4.08 -6.56 18.68
C SER A 100 -3.67 -5.20 18.13
N VAL A 101 -4.60 -4.44 17.52
CA VAL A 101 -4.35 -3.05 17.10
C VAL A 101 -3.83 -2.20 18.26
N TRP A 102 -4.49 -2.28 19.42
CA TRP A 102 -4.11 -1.51 20.59
C TRP A 102 -2.73 -1.92 21.12
N LEU A 103 -2.46 -3.23 21.20
CA LEU A 103 -1.16 -3.78 21.61
C LEU A 103 -0.02 -3.29 20.71
N TYR A 104 -0.24 -3.27 19.39
CA TYR A 104 0.76 -2.77 18.46
C TYR A 104 1.00 -1.26 18.62
N LEU A 105 -0.06 -0.46 18.78
CA LEU A 105 0.08 0.99 19.03
C LEU A 105 0.85 1.27 20.33
N GLN A 106 0.55 0.51 21.40
CA GLN A 106 1.28 0.58 22.67
C GLN A 106 2.73 0.11 22.56
N SER A 107 3.06 -0.72 21.59
CA SER A 107 4.44 -1.18 21.36
C SER A 107 5.28 -0.13 20.62
N ILE A 108 4.63 0.74 19.83
CA ILE A 108 5.30 1.84 19.10
C ILE A 108 5.59 3.03 20.03
N THR A 109 4.67 3.36 20.94
CA THR A 109 4.75 4.55 21.80
C THR A 109 5.96 4.63 22.73
N PRO A 110 6.47 3.55 23.37
CA PRO A 110 7.60 3.66 24.26
C PRO A 110 8.92 3.93 23.52
N LEU A 111 8.95 3.95 22.17
CA LEU A 111 10.19 4.13 21.36
C LEU A 111 11.34 3.26 21.88
N LYS A 112 11.00 2.12 22.51
CA LYS A 112 11.97 1.12 22.91
C LYS A 112 12.45 0.54 21.60
N LEU A 113 13.72 0.77 21.27
CA LEU A 113 14.39 0.10 20.17
C LEU A 113 14.14 -1.39 20.37
N GLY A 114 13.22 -1.94 19.58
CA GLY A 114 12.83 -3.34 19.68
C GLY A 114 14.05 -4.23 19.43
N SER A 115 13.91 -5.52 19.72
CA SER A 115 14.96 -6.46 19.36
C SER A 115 15.20 -6.42 17.84
N PHE A 116 16.38 -5.98 17.42
CA PHE A 116 16.81 -6.01 16.02
C PHE A 116 17.08 -7.44 15.52
N ALA A 117 16.78 -8.48 16.30
CA ALA A 117 16.99 -9.87 15.92
C ALA A 117 16.29 -10.25 14.59
N GLN A 118 15.19 -9.56 14.25
CA GLN A 118 14.45 -9.76 13.00
C GLN A 118 15.03 -8.93 11.83
N VAL A 119 15.85 -7.92 12.11
CA VAL A 119 16.52 -7.09 11.10
C VAL A 119 17.81 -7.78 10.67
N THR A 120 17.66 -8.82 9.85
CA THR A 120 18.80 -9.52 9.26
C THR A 120 19.31 -8.77 8.02
N PRO A 121 20.59 -8.93 7.64
CA PRO A 121 21.09 -8.41 6.36
C PRO A 121 20.27 -8.88 5.15
N PHE A 122 19.69 -10.08 5.24
CA PHE A 122 18.77 -10.60 4.22
C PHE A 122 17.48 -9.77 4.13
N THR A 123 16.83 -9.50 5.26
CA THR A 123 15.63 -8.65 5.32
C THR A 123 15.91 -7.24 4.78
N LEU A 124 17.05 -6.65 5.15
CA LEU A 124 17.47 -5.34 4.62
C LEU A 124 17.72 -5.38 3.11
N GLY A 125 18.32 -6.46 2.61
CA GLY A 125 18.50 -6.70 1.19
C GLY A 125 17.18 -6.74 0.43
N LEU A 126 16.17 -7.45 0.96
CA LEU A 126 14.84 -7.51 0.36
C LEU A 126 14.15 -6.13 0.34
N ILE A 127 14.23 -5.36 1.43
CA ILE A 127 13.68 -4.00 1.48
C ILE A 127 14.36 -3.11 0.45
N ALA A 128 15.71 -3.14 0.36
CA ALA A 128 16.46 -2.35 -0.59
C ALA A 128 16.12 -2.73 -2.05
N ILE A 129 15.97 -4.02 -2.35
CA ILE A 129 15.53 -4.49 -3.67
C ILE A 129 14.10 -4.01 -3.95
N GLY A 130 13.17 -4.15 -3.01
CA GLY A 130 11.79 -3.69 -3.18
C GLY A 130 11.69 -2.19 -3.47
N ILE A 131 12.46 -1.37 -2.73
CA ILE A 131 12.59 0.07 -2.99
C ILE A 131 13.21 0.31 -4.37
N GLY A 132 14.31 -0.38 -4.69
CA GLY A 132 15.01 -0.27 -5.97
C GLY A 132 14.11 -0.60 -7.17
N LEU A 133 13.29 -1.64 -7.07
CA LEU A 133 12.30 -2.05 -8.07
C LEU A 133 11.24 -0.98 -8.30
N HIS A 134 10.92 -0.15 -7.32
CA HIS A 134 10.00 0.98 -7.51
C HIS A 134 10.57 2.05 -8.46
N PHE A 135 11.89 2.19 -8.51
CA PHE A 135 12.58 3.12 -9.41
C PHE A 135 12.97 2.50 -10.74
N VAL A 136 12.70 1.20 -10.94
CA VAL A 136 12.90 0.55 -12.23
C VAL A 136 11.90 1.13 -13.23
N SER A 137 12.45 1.68 -14.31
CA SER A 137 11.65 2.24 -15.41
C SER A 137 10.68 1.20 -15.97
N ARG A 138 9.46 1.64 -16.29
CA ARG A 138 8.41 0.81 -16.92
C ARG A 138 8.86 0.14 -18.21
N ASN A 139 9.88 0.67 -18.88
CA ASN A 139 10.42 0.16 -20.14
C ASN A 139 11.53 -0.89 -19.92
N MET A 140 11.85 -1.25 -18.67
CA MET A 140 12.89 -2.24 -18.37
C MET A 140 12.61 -3.62 -19.01
N PRO A 141 11.37 -4.15 -19.02
CA PRO A 141 11.09 -5.42 -19.69
C PRO A 141 11.43 -5.38 -21.19
N GLU A 142 11.11 -4.28 -21.86
CA GLU A 142 11.42 -4.06 -23.28
C GLU A 142 12.94 -3.96 -23.50
N ARG A 143 13.66 -3.29 -22.59
CA ARG A 143 15.13 -3.22 -22.63
C ARG A 143 15.80 -4.57 -22.38
N ILE A 144 15.23 -5.40 -21.51
CA ILE A 144 15.73 -6.76 -21.25
C ILE A 144 15.49 -7.65 -22.47
N ALA A 145 14.29 -7.56 -23.07
CA ALA A 145 13.95 -8.28 -24.29
C ALA A 145 14.81 -7.85 -25.50
N ALA A 146 15.35 -6.62 -25.48
CA ALA A 146 16.26 -6.14 -26.50
C ALA A 146 17.70 -6.70 -26.38
N PHE A 147 18.05 -7.39 -25.29
CA PHE A 147 19.40 -7.95 -25.16
C PHE A 147 19.65 -9.07 -26.17
N PRO A 148 20.83 -9.10 -26.83
CA PRO A 148 21.13 -10.09 -27.86
C PRO A 148 21.16 -11.54 -27.34
N VAL A 149 21.31 -11.74 -26.03
CA VAL A 149 21.25 -13.07 -25.41
C VAL A 149 19.81 -13.56 -25.26
N VAL A 150 18.86 -12.66 -25.02
CA VAL A 150 17.43 -12.98 -24.87
C VAL A 150 16.80 -13.20 -26.25
N GLN A 151 17.14 -12.36 -27.23
CA GLN A 151 16.64 -12.51 -28.60
C GLN A 151 17.13 -13.77 -29.33
N ARG A 152 18.28 -14.30 -28.93
CA ARG A 152 18.86 -15.53 -29.51
C ARG A 152 18.55 -16.78 -28.71
N ALA A 153 17.99 -16.64 -27.52
CA ALA A 153 17.59 -17.77 -26.71
C ALA A 153 16.34 -18.42 -27.33
N PRO A 154 16.29 -19.75 -27.45
CA PRO A 154 15.07 -20.42 -27.88
C PRO A 154 13.99 -20.33 -26.78
N ASP A 155 12.72 -20.28 -27.18
CA ASP A 155 11.58 -20.05 -26.28
C ASP A 155 11.53 -21.01 -25.08
N TRP A 156 11.94 -22.27 -25.27
CA TRP A 156 11.99 -23.26 -24.19
C TRP A 156 13.02 -22.92 -23.11
N ALA A 157 14.14 -22.29 -23.48
CA ALA A 157 15.18 -21.92 -22.53
C ALA A 157 14.73 -20.72 -21.69
N LEU A 158 13.99 -19.77 -22.30
CA LEU A 158 13.37 -18.66 -21.59
C LEU A 158 12.26 -19.16 -20.66
N ALA A 159 11.42 -20.09 -21.12
CA ALA A 159 10.38 -20.72 -20.30
C ALA A 159 10.98 -21.48 -19.12
N LEU A 160 12.09 -22.20 -19.33
CA LEU A 160 12.81 -22.91 -18.27
C LEU A 160 13.42 -21.94 -17.26
N ALA A 161 14.07 -20.87 -17.71
CA ALA A 161 14.62 -19.84 -16.83
C ALA A 161 13.53 -19.17 -15.98
N PHE A 162 12.39 -18.83 -16.59
CA PHE A 162 11.24 -18.29 -15.87
C PHE A 162 10.68 -19.30 -14.86
N GLY A 163 10.54 -20.57 -15.24
CA GLY A 163 10.11 -21.64 -14.34
C GLY A 163 11.03 -21.80 -13.13
N ILE A 164 12.35 -21.78 -13.35
CA ILE A 164 13.35 -21.81 -12.26
C ILE A 164 13.19 -20.59 -11.35
N CYS A 165 12.99 -19.39 -11.90
CA CYS A 165 12.74 -18.20 -11.10
C CYS A 165 11.49 -18.33 -10.23
N VAL A 166 10.37 -18.84 -10.78
CA VAL A 166 9.13 -19.06 -10.02
C VAL A 166 9.36 -20.09 -8.90
N LEU A 167 10.03 -21.21 -9.20
CA LEU A 167 10.35 -22.24 -8.21
C LEU A 167 11.28 -21.72 -7.10
N MET A 168 12.23 -20.84 -7.43
CA MET A 168 13.10 -20.20 -6.45
C MET A 168 12.32 -19.24 -5.53
N ILE A 169 11.33 -18.52 -6.07
CA ILE A 169 10.46 -17.65 -5.28
C ILE A 169 9.57 -18.50 -4.35
N ASP A 170 9.01 -19.60 -4.86
CA ASP A 170 8.19 -20.53 -4.08
C ASP A 170 9.00 -21.19 -2.96
N ALA A 171 10.21 -21.68 -3.27
CA ALA A 171 11.12 -22.28 -2.29
C ALA A 171 11.63 -21.29 -1.23
N ALA A 172 11.72 -20.00 -1.57
CA ALA A 172 12.04 -18.93 -0.63
C ALA A 172 10.80 -18.41 0.12
N GLY A 173 9.59 -18.81 -0.29
CA GLY A 173 8.33 -18.43 0.34
C GLY A 173 8.11 -19.14 1.68
N PRO A 174 7.33 -18.55 2.60
CA PRO A 174 6.91 -19.24 3.81
C PRO A 174 6.10 -20.50 3.44
N SER A 175 6.30 -21.59 4.18
CA SER A 175 5.53 -22.81 3.98
C SER A 175 4.05 -22.62 4.35
N GLY A 176 3.16 -22.82 3.36
CA GLY A 176 1.71 -22.75 3.54
C GLY A 176 1.02 -21.95 2.45
N VAL A 177 -0.29 -22.17 2.26
CA VAL A 177 -1.10 -21.29 1.41
C VAL A 177 -1.40 -20.03 2.23
N ALA A 178 -0.89 -18.88 1.79
CA ALA A 178 -1.26 -17.61 2.39
C ALA A 178 -2.80 -17.48 2.36
N PRO A 179 -3.47 -17.38 3.51
CA PRO A 179 -4.93 -17.27 3.54
C PRO A 179 -5.36 -16.04 2.75
N PHE A 180 -6.39 -16.21 1.91
CA PHE A 180 -6.93 -15.08 1.15
C PHE A 180 -7.44 -14.03 2.16
N ILE A 181 -6.91 -12.81 2.05
CA ILE A 181 -7.12 -11.67 2.99
C ILE A 181 -8.61 -11.42 3.33
N TYR A 182 -9.52 -11.79 2.44
CA TYR A 182 -10.97 -11.56 2.57
C TYR A 182 -11.76 -12.67 3.26
N PHE A 183 -11.16 -13.81 3.60
CA PHE A 183 -11.87 -14.97 4.17
C PHE A 183 -11.37 -15.39 5.56
N GLN A 184 -10.65 -14.50 6.25
CA GLN A 184 -10.33 -14.68 7.66
C GLN A 184 -11.38 -13.96 8.52
N PHE A 185 -12.47 -14.67 8.81
CA PHE A 185 -13.42 -14.33 9.87
C PHE A 185 -13.58 -15.52 10.79
#